data_AF-A0A8T3PHN1-F1
#
_entry.id   AF-A0A8T3PHN1-F1
#
_cell.length_a   1.000
_cell.length_b   1.000
_cell.length_c   1.000
_cell.angle_alpha   90.00
_cell.angle_beta   90.00
_cell.angle_gamma   90.00
#
_symmetry.space_group_name_H-M   'P 1'
#
loop_
_entity.id
_entity.type
_entity.pdbx_description
1 polymer ?
#
loop_
_entity_poly.entity_id
_entity_poly.type
_entity_poly.pdbx_seq_one_letter_code
_entity_poly.pdbx_strand_id
1 'polypeptide(L)'
;MLGGDDVNLYSLFVERGTALAQPQGLMGLLTPSGIAADKGAAEFFRGISSTGRLAALLDFENRCNPGGSYFPDVDSRFKFCALAFGGEGRRFEAAKCAFFLHTLTELEDSNRVLARRSRPRPTCTR
;
A
#
# COMPACT_ATOMS: atom_id res chain seq x y z
N MET A 1 -22.19 16.18 21.33
CA MET A 1 -21.43 17.36 20.88
C MET A 1 -20.00 17.15 21.38
N LEU A 2 -18.98 16.79 20.58
CA LEU A 2 -18.67 16.99 19.17
C LEU A 2 -17.83 15.79 18.65
N GLY A 3 -17.94 15.48 17.35
CA GLY A 3 -16.97 14.72 16.53
C GLY A 3 -17.02 13.20 16.70
N GLY A 4 -17.69 12.41 15.86
CA GLY A 4 -18.01 12.65 14.45
C GLY A 4 -16.78 12.52 13.54
N ASP A 5 -15.60 12.24 14.10
CA ASP A 5 -14.45 11.84 13.29
C ASP A 5 -14.54 10.32 13.11
N ASP A 6 -14.86 9.90 11.88
CA ASP A 6 -14.72 8.52 11.42
C ASP A 6 -13.30 8.04 11.77
N VAL A 7 -13.16 7.34 12.90
CA VAL A 7 -11.91 6.65 13.23
C VAL A 7 -11.67 5.68 12.11
N ASN A 8 -10.65 5.96 11.33
CA ASN A 8 -10.36 5.18 10.15
C ASN A 8 -9.79 3.83 10.58
N LEU A 9 -10.63 2.81 10.76
CA LEU A 9 -10.26 1.55 11.39
C LEU A 9 -9.01 0.91 10.76
N TYR A 10 -8.83 1.05 9.44
CA TYR A 10 -7.66 0.48 8.79
C TYR A 10 -6.35 1.17 9.20
N SER A 11 -6.37 2.45 9.63
CA SER A 11 -5.15 3.13 10.09
C SER A 11 -4.62 2.48 11.37
N LEU A 12 -5.50 2.01 12.25
CA LEU A 12 -5.12 1.27 13.45
C LEU A 12 -4.45 -0.07 13.11
N PHE A 13 -4.95 -0.78 12.08
CA PHE A 13 -4.32 -2.02 11.61
C PHE A 13 -2.94 -1.77 10.97
N VAL A 14 -2.81 -0.68 10.22
CA VAL A 14 -1.54 -0.27 9.60
C VAL A 14 -0.51 0.09 10.68
N GLU A 15 -0.90 0.89 11.66
CA GLU A 15 -0.05 1.29 12.78
C GLU A 15 0.36 0.07 13.61
N ARG A 16 -0.62 -0.75 14.02
CA ARG A 16 -0.38 -1.96 14.81
C ARG A 16 0.50 -2.94 14.06
N GLY A 17 0.24 -3.15 12.78
CA GLY A 17 1.04 -4.02 11.94
C GLY A 17 2.49 -3.54 11.86
N THR A 18 2.69 -2.24 11.66
CA THR A 18 4.01 -1.63 11.62
C THR A 18 4.77 -1.81 12.93
N ALA A 19 4.10 -1.65 14.08
CA ALA A 19 4.70 -1.84 15.39
C ALA A 19 5.09 -3.31 15.67
N LEU A 20 4.41 -4.27 15.04
CA LEU A 20 4.70 -5.71 15.19
C LEU A 20 5.71 -6.22 14.14
N ALA A 21 6.03 -5.41 13.13
CA ALA A 21 6.94 -5.84 12.07
C ALA A 21 8.37 -6.01 12.61
N GLN A 22 8.92 -7.20 12.42
CA GLN A 22 10.36 -7.44 12.64
C GLN A 22 11.20 -6.44 11.82
N PRO A 23 12.37 -5.99 12.30
CA PRO A 23 13.17 -4.97 11.61
C PRO A 23 13.47 -5.30 10.14
N GLN A 24 13.71 -6.56 9.82
CA GLN A 24 13.94 -7.05 8.45
C GLN A 24 12.73 -7.77 7.83
N GLY A 25 11.58 -7.73 8.49
CA GLY A 25 10.35 -8.37 8.06
C GLY A 25 9.73 -7.75 6.81
N LEU A 26 8.75 -8.46 6.25
CA LEU A 26 7.82 -7.96 5.24
C LEU A 26 6.42 -7.93 5.84
N MET A 27 5.68 -6.88 5.57
CA MET A 27 4.26 -6.78 5.86
C MET A 27 3.47 -6.57 4.58
N GLY A 28 2.40 -7.33 4.41
CA GLY A 28 1.40 -7.15 3.36
C GLY A 28 0.06 -6.84 4.01
N LEU A 29 -0.60 -5.77 3.56
CA LEU A 29 -1.92 -5.37 4.02
C LEU A 29 -2.86 -5.21 2.82
N LEU A 30 -4.09 -5.69 2.98
CA LEU A 30 -5.20 -5.37 2.09
C LEU A 30 -6.05 -4.30 2.76
N THR A 31 -6.09 -3.12 2.16
CA THR A 31 -6.78 -1.96 2.72
C THR A 31 -7.58 -1.23 1.64
N PRO A 32 -8.54 -0.37 2.00
CA PRO A 32 -9.15 0.55 1.04
C PRO A 32 -8.07 1.39 0.34
N SER A 33 -8.26 1.68 -0.96
CA SER A 33 -7.23 2.37 -1.75
C SER A 33 -6.97 3.82 -1.32
N GLY A 34 -7.87 4.39 -0.50
CA GLY A 34 -7.73 5.69 0.14
C GLY A 34 -6.54 5.85 1.10
N ILE A 35 -5.76 4.79 1.35
CA ILE A 35 -4.61 4.79 2.26
C ILE A 35 -3.58 5.91 1.98
N ALA A 36 -3.45 6.35 0.73
CA ALA A 36 -2.53 7.43 0.36
C ALA A 36 -3.12 8.83 0.57
N ALA A 37 -4.44 8.97 0.64
CA ALA A 37 -5.15 10.25 0.69
C ALA A 37 -5.77 10.54 2.07
N ASP A 38 -6.00 9.52 2.88
CA ASP A 38 -6.60 9.68 4.20
C ASP A 38 -5.60 10.25 5.21
N LYS A 39 -6.04 11.26 5.97
CA LYS A 39 -5.19 12.05 6.88
C LYS A 39 -4.40 11.21 7.87
N GLY A 40 -4.96 10.10 8.37
CA GLY A 40 -4.29 9.22 9.33
C GLY A 40 -3.26 8.27 8.73
N ALA A 41 -3.36 7.95 7.43
CA ALA A 41 -2.48 6.98 6.78
C ALA A 41 -1.47 7.62 5.81
N ALA A 42 -1.72 8.87 5.39
CA ALA A 42 -0.82 9.62 4.53
C ALA A 42 0.58 9.81 5.13
N GLU A 43 0.69 10.07 6.44
CA GLU A 43 1.99 10.20 7.11
C GLU A 43 2.77 8.89 7.12
N PHE A 44 2.07 7.78 7.42
CA PHE A 44 2.64 6.45 7.35
C PHE A 44 3.11 6.10 5.93
N PHE A 45 2.25 6.32 4.92
CA PHE A 45 2.58 6.07 3.51
C PHE A 45 3.78 6.92 3.04
N ARG A 46 3.83 8.19 3.45
CA ARG A 46 4.99 9.06 3.21
C ARG A 46 6.24 8.51 3.89
N GLY A 47 6.13 7.99 5.11
CA GLY A 47 7.21 7.35 5.84
C GLY A 47 7.82 6.17 5.07
N ILE A 48 7.00 5.18 4.70
CA ILE A 48 7.50 3.97 4.01
C ILE A 48 7.99 4.27 2.58
N SER A 49 7.36 5.21 1.88
CA SER A 49 7.70 5.53 0.50
C SER A 49 8.93 6.43 0.37
N SER A 50 9.18 7.32 1.34
CA SER A 50 10.37 8.19 1.37
C SER A 50 11.61 7.50 1.94
N THR A 51 11.43 6.46 2.75
CA THR A 51 12.54 5.70 3.33
C THR A 51 12.97 4.51 2.48
N GLY A 52 12.32 4.26 1.33
CA GLY A 52 12.61 3.09 0.49
C GLY A 52 12.14 1.76 1.11
N ARG A 53 11.21 1.81 2.07
CA ARG A 53 10.59 0.64 2.70
C ARG A 53 9.41 0.09 1.91
N LEU A 54 8.84 0.87 0.99
CA LEU A 54 7.74 0.44 0.14
C LEU A 54 8.22 -0.59 -0.90
N ALA A 55 7.65 -1.79 -0.87
CA ALA A 55 7.93 -2.85 -1.83
C ALA A 55 6.92 -2.84 -2.99
N ALA A 56 5.63 -2.73 -2.66
CA ALA A 56 4.57 -2.65 -3.65
C ALA A 56 3.35 -1.88 -3.15
N LEU A 57 2.68 -1.19 -4.06
CA LEU A 57 1.34 -0.63 -3.90
C LEU A 57 0.54 -0.98 -5.14
N LEU A 58 -0.39 -1.91 -5.01
CA LEU A 58 -1.19 -2.41 -6.13
C LEU A 58 -2.65 -2.06 -5.83
N ASP A 59 -3.25 -1.19 -6.64
CA ASP A 59 -4.64 -0.75 -6.46
C ASP A 59 -5.57 -1.46 -7.46
N PHE A 60 -6.68 -1.97 -6.96
CA PHE A 60 -7.63 -2.83 -7.65
C PHE A 60 -9.05 -2.26 -7.55
N GLU A 61 -9.82 -2.42 -8.62
CA GLU A 61 -11.27 -2.27 -8.57
C GLU A 61 -11.92 -3.61 -8.25
N ASN A 62 -12.93 -3.61 -7.37
CA ASN A 62 -13.65 -4.83 -7.01
C ASN A 62 -14.45 -5.42 -8.18
N ARG A 63 -14.61 -4.71 -9.29
CA ARG A 63 -15.36 -5.12 -10.50
C ARG A 63 -14.47 -5.49 -11.68
N CYS A 64 -15.10 -6.08 -12.69
CA CYS A 64 -14.53 -6.36 -14.01
C CYS A 64 -13.37 -7.37 -14.00
N ASN A 65 -13.33 -8.26 -13.00
CA ASN A 65 -12.35 -9.34 -12.98
C ASN A 65 -12.92 -10.60 -13.69
N PRO A 66 -12.07 -11.57 -14.10
CA PRO A 66 -12.49 -12.69 -14.95
C PRO A 66 -13.51 -13.62 -14.28
N GLY A 67 -13.62 -13.56 -12.95
CA GLY A 67 -14.55 -14.34 -12.12
C GLY A 67 -15.70 -13.52 -11.52
N GLY A 68 -15.89 -12.27 -11.95
CA GLY A 68 -16.88 -11.34 -11.39
C GLY A 68 -16.28 -10.24 -10.50
N SER A 69 -16.53 -10.34 -9.19
CA SER A 69 -15.99 -9.41 -8.17
C SER A 69 -15.02 -10.14 -7.23
N TYR A 70 -13.98 -9.45 -6.75
CA TYR A 70 -13.00 -10.07 -5.83
C TYR A 70 -13.65 -10.39 -4.49
N PHE A 71 -14.54 -9.49 -4.05
CA PHE A 71 -15.33 -9.59 -2.85
C PHE A 71 -16.80 -9.43 -3.26
N PRO A 72 -17.57 -10.53 -3.39
CA PRO A 72 -18.94 -10.49 -3.90
C PRO A 72 -19.91 -9.72 -3.01
N ASP A 73 -19.65 -9.70 -1.69
CA ASP A 73 -20.48 -9.00 -0.70
C ASP A 73 -20.07 -7.52 -0.51
N VAL A 74 -19.10 -7.03 -1.28
CA VAL A 74 -18.61 -5.64 -1.24
C VAL A 74 -19.06 -4.93 -2.51
N ASP A 75 -19.39 -3.64 -2.40
CA ASP A 75 -19.77 -2.83 -3.57
C ASP A 75 -18.73 -2.97 -4.70
N SER A 76 -19.20 -3.22 -5.90
CA SER A 76 -18.38 -3.43 -7.10
C SER A 76 -17.47 -2.23 -7.44
N ARG A 77 -17.84 -1.02 -7.03
CA ARG A 77 -17.09 0.23 -7.25
C ARG A 77 -16.07 0.48 -6.14
N PHE A 78 -16.07 -0.35 -5.10
CA PHE A 78 -15.10 -0.26 -4.03
C PHE A 78 -13.69 -0.53 -4.57
N LYS A 79 -12.74 0.27 -4.10
CA LYS A 79 -11.34 0.15 -4.47
C LYS A 79 -10.53 -0.28 -3.26
N PHE A 80 -9.69 -1.27 -3.47
CA PHE A 80 -8.81 -1.79 -2.44
C PHE A 80 -7.40 -1.90 -3.01
N CYS A 81 -6.41 -1.79 -2.13
CA CYS A 81 -5.03 -1.93 -2.50
C CYS A 81 -4.33 -3.01 -1.68
N ALA A 82 -3.41 -3.72 -2.34
CA ALA A 82 -2.40 -4.53 -1.69
C ALA A 82 -1.16 -3.67 -1.45
N LEU A 83 -0.90 -3.37 -0.19
CA LEU A 83 0.25 -2.62 0.26
C LEU A 83 1.29 -3.58 0.86
N ALA A 84 2.48 -3.64 0.25
CA ALA A 84 3.61 -4.40 0.76
C ALA A 84 4.76 -3.46 1.15
N PHE A 85 5.24 -3.59 2.39
CA PHE A 85 6.33 -2.77 2.91
C PHE A 85 7.22 -3.53 3.89
N GLY A 86 8.46 -3.08 4.02
CA GLY A 86 9.46 -3.65 4.92
C GLY A 86 9.41 -3.04 6.32
N GLY A 87 9.94 -3.81 7.28
CA GLY A 87 10.28 -3.30 8.62
C GLY A 87 11.31 -2.17 8.58
N GLU A 88 11.64 -1.60 9.74
CA GLU A 88 12.50 -0.41 9.83
C GLU A 88 13.90 -0.58 9.23
N GLY A 89 14.44 -1.81 9.20
CA GLY A 89 15.74 -2.15 8.64
C GLY A 89 15.71 -2.56 7.17
N ARG A 90 14.53 -2.86 6.60
CA ARG A 90 14.44 -3.40 5.23
C ARG A 90 14.26 -2.29 4.20
N ARG A 91 15.00 -2.37 3.09
CA ARG A 91 14.94 -1.42 1.98
C ARG A 91 14.74 -2.16 0.66
N PHE A 92 14.08 -1.50 -0.29
CA PHE A 92 13.85 -2.02 -1.63
C PHE A 92 14.43 -1.05 -2.65
N GLU A 93 15.14 -1.60 -3.65
CA GLU A 93 15.70 -0.85 -4.78
C GLU A 93 14.61 -0.12 -5.58
N ALA A 94 13.45 -0.77 -5.74
CA ALA A 94 12.30 -0.19 -6.40
C ALA A 94 10.99 -0.63 -5.73
N ALA A 95 10.05 0.31 -5.67
CA ALA A 95 8.66 0.02 -5.33
C ALA A 95 7.89 -0.31 -6.61
N LYS A 96 7.12 -1.39 -6.60
CA LYS A 96 6.19 -1.73 -7.68
C LYS A 96 4.85 -1.04 -7.43
N CYS A 97 4.51 -0.06 -8.25
CA CYS A 97 3.22 0.62 -8.16
C CYS A 97 2.37 0.31 -9.39
N ALA A 98 1.13 -0.12 -9.20
CA ALA A 98 0.17 -0.31 -10.28
C ALA A 98 -1.21 0.14 -9.78
N PHE A 99 -1.99 0.76 -10.66
CA PHE A 99 -3.27 1.37 -10.31
C PHE A 99 -4.38 0.94 -11.26
N PHE A 100 -5.61 0.91 -10.77
CA PHE A 100 -6.80 0.54 -11.54
C PHE A 100 -6.69 -0.85 -12.19
N LEU A 101 -6.14 -1.81 -11.45
CA LEU A 101 -6.05 -3.19 -11.92
C LEU A 101 -7.41 -3.88 -11.81
N HIS A 102 -7.80 -4.58 -12.87
CA HIS A 102 -8.98 -5.45 -12.83
C HIS A 102 -8.58 -6.91 -12.64
N THR A 103 -7.43 -7.31 -13.16
CA THR A 103 -6.96 -8.69 -13.14
C THR A 103 -5.52 -8.78 -12.61
N LEU A 104 -5.17 -9.92 -12.01
CA LEU A 104 -3.78 -10.19 -11.60
C LEU A 104 -2.84 -10.36 -12.82
N THR A 105 -3.37 -10.75 -13.97
CA THR A 105 -2.58 -10.91 -15.20
C THR A 105 -2.05 -9.56 -15.73
N GLU A 106 -2.74 -8.46 -15.45
CA GLU A 106 -2.24 -7.10 -15.75
C GLU A 106 -0.97 -6.74 -14.98
N LEU A 107 -0.64 -7.47 -13.91
CA LEU A 107 0.62 -7.28 -13.18
C LEU A 107 1.84 -7.78 -13.96
N GLU A 108 1.63 -8.66 -14.94
CA GLU A 108 2.68 -9.17 -15.82
C GLU A 108 3.03 -8.15 -16.93
N ASP A 109 2.13 -7.21 -17.19
CA ASP A 109 2.37 -6.11 -18.11
C ASP A 109 3.29 -5.06 -17.46
N SER A 110 4.56 -5.08 -17.89
CA SER A 110 5.58 -4.15 -17.41
C SER A 110 5.26 -2.68 -17.72
N ASN A 111 4.33 -2.40 -18.63
CA ASN A 111 3.90 -1.05 -18.96
C ASN A 111 2.88 -0.48 -17.96
N ARG A 112 2.22 -1.35 -17.17
CA ARG A 112 1.27 -0.97 -16.10
C ARG A 112 1.92 -0.92 -14.72
N VAL A 113 3.07 -1.58 -14.56
CA VAL A 113 3.84 -1.58 -13.30
C VAL A 113 4.90 -0.48 -13.33
N LEU A 114 4.62 0.62 -12.62
CA LEU A 114 5.60 1.67 -12.38
C LEU A 114 6.61 1.20 -11.34
N ALA A 115 7.84 0.93 -11.79
CA ALA A 115 8.98 0.69 -10.90
C ALA A 115 9.55 2.02 -10.41
N ARG A 116 9.15 2.47 -9.21
CA ARG A 116 9.71 3.67 -8.60
C ARG A 116 10.99 3.32 -7.86
N ARG A 117 12.15 3.66 -8.43
CA ARG A 117 13.44 3.48 -7.73
C ARG A 117 13.46 4.33 -6.47
N SER A 118 13.81 3.73 -5.34
CA SER A 118 14.07 4.52 -4.14
C SER A 118 15.39 5.26 -4.35
N ARG A 119 15.38 6.60 -4.21
CA ARG A 119 16.65 7.34 -4.16
C ARG A 119 17.34 6.97 -2.85
N PRO A 120 18.56 6.40 -2.86
CA PRO A 120 19.30 6.21 -1.63
C PRO A 120 19.52 7.58 -0.97
N ARG A 121 19.30 7.68 0.35
CA ARG A 121 19.76 8.87 1.09
C ARG A 121 21.29 8.92 0.94
N PRO A 122 21.89 10.08 0.62
CA PRO A 122 23.33 10.20 0.73
C PRO A 122 23.70 9.88 2.18
N THR A 123 24.47 8.82 2.37
CA THR A 123 25.12 8.52 3.63
C THR A 123 26.05 9.69 3.90
N CYS A 124 25.66 10.58 4.81
CA CYS A 124 26.57 11.55 5.40
C CYS A 124 27.54 10.76 6.27
N THR A 125 28.64 10.31 5.67
CA THR A 125 29.81 9.83 6.39
C THR A 125 30.34 10.99 7.23
N ARG A 126 30.41 10.77 8.53
CA ARG A 126 30.92 11.71 9.53
C ARG A 126 32.44 11.73 9.53
#